data_AF-A0AAE6R2I1-F1
#
_entry.id   AF-A0AAE6R2I1-F1
#
_cell.length_a   1.000
_cell.length_b   1.000
_cell.length_c   1.000
_cell.angle_alpha   90.00
_cell.angle_beta   90.00
_cell.angle_gamma   90.00
#
_symmetry.space_group_name_H-M   'P 1'
#
loop_
_entity.id
_entity.type
_entity.pdbx_description
1 polymer ?
#
loop_
_entity_poly.entity_id
_entity_poly.type
_entity_poly.pdbx_seq_one_letter_code
_entity_poly.pdbx_strand_id
1 'polypeptide(L)'
;MAEPKKIGLLSRKNFTPEQSYQSPEETQEIEKTKVKIQEQEQKKTKEKKAFKNQQGSIKISNQSKEELEALMKITNTKYNYEIIDLLIDWYVEKELTPAQRKKFKLLTEI
;
A
#
# COMPACT_ATOMS: atom_id res chain seq x y z
N MET A 1 -42.65 17.72 -67.12
CA MET A 1 -42.10 18.50 -65.99
C MET A 1 -42.24 17.63 -64.75
N ALA A 2 -41.14 17.25 -64.08
CA ALA A 2 -41.18 16.40 -62.88
C ALA A 2 -40.97 17.28 -61.63
N GLU A 3 -41.84 17.11 -60.63
CA GLU A 3 -41.89 17.89 -59.39
C GLU A 3 -40.67 17.66 -58.47
N PRO A 4 -40.26 18.65 -57.66
CA PRO A 4 -39.13 18.49 -56.74
C PRO A 4 -39.50 17.60 -55.54
N LYS A 5 -38.70 16.56 -55.29
CA LYS A 5 -38.85 15.64 -54.15
C LYS A 5 -38.69 16.40 -52.81
N LYS A 6 -39.68 16.27 -51.92
CA LYS A 6 -39.65 16.86 -50.57
C LYS A 6 -38.57 16.18 -49.71
N ILE A 7 -37.65 16.97 -49.17
CA ILE A 7 -36.60 16.50 -48.25
C ILE A 7 -37.22 16.24 -46.88
N GLY A 8 -37.16 15.00 -46.41
CA GLY A 8 -37.68 14.58 -45.11
C GLY A 8 -36.95 15.24 -43.93
N LEU A 9 -37.63 15.32 -42.78
CA LEU A 9 -37.11 15.94 -41.55
C LEU A 9 -35.75 15.38 -41.10
N LEU A 10 -35.52 14.07 -41.31
CA LEU A 10 -34.27 13.38 -40.97
C LEU A 10 -33.07 13.77 -41.84
N SER A 11 -33.28 14.27 -43.07
CA SER A 11 -32.18 14.63 -43.98
C SER A 11 -31.68 16.05 -43.78
N ARG A 12 -32.26 16.81 -42.85
CA ARG A 12 -31.79 18.16 -42.49
C ARG A 12 -30.53 18.01 -41.63
N LYS A 13 -29.37 18.39 -42.15
CA LYS A 13 -28.06 18.33 -41.47
C LYS A 13 -27.91 19.41 -40.36
N ASN A 14 -28.85 19.45 -39.42
CA ASN A 14 -28.92 20.51 -38.40
C ASN A 14 -28.34 20.09 -37.05
N PHE A 15 -27.89 18.85 -36.89
CA PHE A 15 -27.37 18.35 -35.62
C PHE A 15 -26.29 17.30 -35.84
N THR A 16 -25.13 17.49 -35.20
CA THR A 16 -24.07 16.48 -35.05
C THR A 16 -23.74 16.41 -33.55
N PRO A 17 -23.95 15.27 -32.88
CA PRO A 17 -23.66 15.15 -31.46
C PRO A 17 -22.16 15.24 -31.21
N GLU A 18 -21.74 16.05 -30.22
CA GLU A 18 -20.33 16.18 -29.82
C GLU A 18 -19.81 14.96 -29.05
N GLN A 19 -20.70 14.17 -28.45
CA GLN A 19 -20.34 12.99 -27.67
C GLN A 19 -21.05 11.75 -28.20
N SER A 20 -20.34 10.63 -28.19
CA SER A 20 -20.90 9.32 -28.49
C SER A 20 -21.99 8.97 -27.48
N TYR A 21 -23.13 8.47 -27.96
CA TYR A 21 -24.20 7.97 -27.11
C TYR A 21 -23.67 6.80 -26.25
N GLN A 22 -23.75 6.94 -24.92
CA GLN A 22 -23.45 5.86 -23.98
C GLN A 22 -24.76 5.20 -23.55
N SER A 23 -24.84 3.89 -23.73
CA SER A 23 -26.03 3.11 -23.37
C SER A 23 -26.17 3.02 -21.84
N PRO A 24 -27.40 3.03 -21.28
CA PRO A 24 -27.63 2.87 -19.83
C PRO A 24 -26.99 1.62 -19.22
N GLU A 25 -26.74 0.57 -20.04
CA GLU A 25 -26.05 -0.65 -19.60
C GLU A 25 -24.56 -0.41 -19.32
N GLU A 26 -23.88 0.42 -20.13
CA GLU A 26 -22.47 0.79 -19.91
C GLU A 26 -22.31 1.66 -18.66
N THR A 27 -23.29 2.52 -18.37
CA THR A 27 -23.27 3.37 -17.16
C THR A 27 -23.29 2.52 -15.88
N GLN A 28 -24.04 1.42 -15.87
CA GLN A 28 -24.13 0.51 -14.71
C GLN A 28 -22.85 -0.26 -14.45
N GLU A 29 -22.07 -0.61 -15.46
CA GLU A 29 -20.78 -1.29 -15.29
C GLU A 29 -19.70 -0.35 -14.73
N ILE A 30 -19.70 0.92 -15.17
CA ILE A 30 -18.75 1.94 -14.70
C ILE A 30 -19.01 2.28 -13.22
N GLU A 31 -20.27 2.37 -12.79
CA GLU A 31 -20.62 2.63 -11.39
C GLU A 31 -20.27 1.46 -10.46
N LYS A 32 -20.56 0.21 -10.86
CA LYS A 32 -20.19 -0.99 -10.08
C LYS A 32 -18.68 -1.09 -9.87
N THR A 33 -17.90 -0.69 -10.87
CA THR A 33 -16.42 -0.71 -10.80
C THR A 33 -15.89 0.38 -9.87
N LYS A 34 -16.47 1.58 -9.88
CA LYS A 34 -16.09 2.67 -8.96
C LYS A 34 -16.44 2.38 -7.49
N VAL A 35 -17.61 1.79 -7.22
CA VAL A 35 -18.03 1.41 -5.86
C VAL A 35 -17.11 0.32 -5.28
N LYS A 36 -16.69 -0.65 -6.11
CA LYS A 36 -15.77 -1.72 -5.68
C LYS A 36 -14.37 -1.21 -5.34
N ILE A 37 -13.90 -0.14 -5.98
CA ILE A 37 -12.60 0.48 -5.69
C ILE A 37 -12.67 1.27 -4.37
N GLN A 38 -13.75 2.00 -4.11
CA GLN A 38 -13.91 2.77 -2.86
C GLN A 38 -14.10 1.86 -1.63
N GLU A 39 -14.80 0.73 -1.76
CA GLU A 39 -14.96 -0.23 -0.66
C GLU A 39 -13.66 -0.99 -0.31
N GLN A 40 -12.71 -1.07 -1.25
CA GLN A 40 -11.38 -1.65 -1.03
C GLN A 40 -10.42 -0.70 -0.32
N GLU A 41 -10.55 0.61 -0.50
CA GLU A 41 -9.73 1.60 0.21
C GLU A 41 -10.20 1.81 1.66
N GLN A 42 -11.52 1.83 1.90
CA GLN A 42 -12.06 2.03 3.25
C GLN A 42 -11.88 0.83 4.19
N LYS A 43 -11.70 -0.39 3.67
CA LYS A 43 -11.42 -1.59 4.50
C LYS A 43 -9.97 -1.69 5.01
N LYS A 44 -9.06 -0.80 4.61
CA LYS A 44 -7.65 -0.81 5.07
C LYS A 44 -7.42 -0.12 6.42
N THR A 45 -8.41 0.61 6.94
CA THR A 45 -8.33 1.28 8.25
C THR A 45 -9.05 0.47 9.33
N LYS A 46 -8.94 -0.86 9.30
CA LYS A 46 -9.18 -1.64 10.51
C LYS A 46 -8.05 -1.30 11.46
N GLU A 47 -8.37 -0.59 12.55
CA GLU A 47 -7.47 -0.36 13.67
C GLU A 47 -6.77 -1.69 13.99
N LYS A 48 -5.47 -1.74 13.67
CA LYS A 48 -4.68 -2.94 13.90
C LYS A 48 -4.66 -3.14 15.41
N LYS A 49 -5.15 -4.28 15.88
CA LYS A 49 -5.02 -4.67 17.29
C LYS A 49 -3.57 -4.47 17.71
N ALA A 50 -3.33 -3.49 18.58
CA ALA A 50 -2.02 -3.25 19.15
C ALA A 50 -1.73 -4.39 20.11
N PHE A 51 -0.85 -5.31 19.70
CA PHE A 51 -0.34 -6.30 20.62
C PHE A 51 0.65 -5.60 21.56
N LYS A 52 0.47 -5.76 22.87
CA LYS A 52 1.29 -5.07 23.89
C LYS A 52 2.80 -5.26 23.67
N ASN A 53 3.18 -6.39 23.09
CA ASN A 53 4.57 -6.79 22.83
C ASN A 53 5.05 -6.53 21.38
N GLN A 54 4.27 -5.85 20.53
CA GLN A 54 4.67 -5.50 19.16
C GLN A 54 4.27 -4.06 18.84
N GLN A 55 5.25 -3.17 18.79
CA GLN A 55 5.05 -1.77 18.42
C GLN A 55 5.26 -1.51 16.93
N GLY A 56 5.91 -2.43 16.20
CA GLY A 56 6.14 -2.30 14.77
C GLY A 56 6.50 -3.64 14.11
N SER A 57 6.04 -3.85 12.88
CA SER A 57 6.45 -4.98 12.05
C SER A 57 7.58 -4.53 11.13
N ILE A 58 8.75 -5.15 11.28
CA ILE A 58 9.89 -4.96 10.38
C ILE A 58 9.85 -6.05 9.32
N LYS A 59 9.87 -5.66 8.04
CA LYS A 59 10.04 -6.61 6.93
C LYS A 59 11.52 -6.86 6.72
N ILE A 60 11.92 -8.13 6.66
CA ILE A 60 13.30 -8.57 6.46
C ILE A 60 13.38 -9.53 5.27
N SER A 61 14.60 -9.75 4.76
CA SER A 61 14.84 -10.75 3.72
C SER A 61 14.62 -12.17 4.25
N ASN A 62 14.40 -13.14 3.36
CA ASN A 62 14.25 -14.54 3.75
C ASN A 62 15.52 -15.09 4.41
N GLN A 63 16.70 -14.73 3.89
CA GLN A 63 17.97 -15.14 4.46
C GLN A 63 18.12 -14.62 5.90
N SER A 64 17.88 -13.33 6.12
CA SER A 64 17.98 -12.73 7.46
C SER A 64 17.00 -13.36 8.45
N LYS A 65 15.84 -13.82 7.98
CA LYS A 65 14.86 -14.54 8.81
C LYS A 65 15.41 -15.89 9.28
N GLU A 66 16.02 -16.66 8.39
CA GLU A 66 16.60 -17.97 8.72
C GLU A 66 17.77 -17.83 9.71
N GLU A 67 18.64 -16.85 9.52
CA GLU A 67 19.73 -16.55 10.44
C GLU A 67 19.21 -16.14 11.83
N LEU A 68 18.16 -15.32 11.88
CA LEU A 68 17.54 -14.89 13.14
C LEU A 68 16.88 -16.07 13.86
N GLU A 69 16.17 -16.96 13.14
CA GLU A 69 15.61 -18.19 13.72
C GLU A 69 16.70 -19.13 14.25
N ALA A 70 17.84 -19.25 13.56
CA ALA A 70 18.98 -20.03 14.04
C ALA A 70 19.56 -19.43 15.34
N LEU A 71 19.74 -18.11 15.38
CA LEU A 71 20.21 -17.39 16.57
C LEU A 71 19.26 -17.56 17.76
N MET A 72 17.95 -17.51 17.53
CA MET A 72 16.96 -17.74 18.59
C MET A 72 17.07 -19.14 19.19
N LYS A 73 17.31 -20.16 18.36
CA LYS A 73 17.48 -21.55 18.83
C LYS A 73 18.74 -21.72 19.68
N ILE A 74 19.82 -21.03 19.33
CA ILE A 74 21.10 -21.11 20.06
C ILE A 74 21.00 -20.41 21.42
N THR A 75 20.39 -19.22 21.43
CA THR A 75 20.30 -18.35 22.62
C THR A 75 19.07 -18.65 23.48
N ASN A 76 18.18 -19.55 23.02
CA ASN A 76 16.91 -19.91 23.67
C ASN A 76 15.98 -18.71 23.93
N THR A 77 16.05 -17.67 23.10
CA THR A 77 15.15 -16.51 23.20
C THR A 77 13.78 -16.84 22.64
N LYS A 78 12.75 -16.24 23.23
CA LYS A 78 11.35 -16.49 22.83
C LYS A 78 10.91 -15.55 21.72
N TYR A 79 11.49 -14.36 21.63
CA TYR A 79 11.03 -13.34 20.69
C TYR A 79 12.17 -12.75 19.86
N ASN A 80 11.87 -12.46 18.58
CA ASN A 80 12.84 -11.90 17.64
C ASN A 80 13.44 -10.56 18.11
N TYR A 81 12.65 -9.73 18.80
CA TYR A 81 13.12 -8.42 19.25
C TYR A 81 14.23 -8.55 20.31
N GLU A 82 14.23 -9.61 21.13
CA GLU A 82 15.27 -9.85 22.13
C GLU A 82 16.64 -10.04 21.47
N ILE A 83 16.66 -10.76 20.33
CA ILE A 83 17.87 -10.94 19.52
C ILE A 83 18.28 -9.63 18.86
N ILE A 84 17.32 -8.87 18.34
CA ILE A 84 17.61 -7.59 17.70
C ILE A 84 18.23 -6.61 18.71
N ASP A 85 17.67 -6.51 19.91
CA ASP A 85 18.18 -5.66 20.99
C ASP A 85 19.61 -6.06 21.36
N LEU A 86 19.85 -7.37 21.55
CA LEU A 86 21.18 -7.90 21.84
C LEU A 86 22.21 -7.57 20.74
N LEU A 87 21.80 -7.70 19.47
CA LEU A 87 22.68 -7.40 18.33
C LEU A 87 22.99 -5.90 18.23
N ILE A 88 22.00 -5.05 18.51
CA ILE A 88 22.20 -3.59 18.55
C ILE A 88 23.19 -3.24 19.66
N ASP A 89 22.98 -3.74 20.87
CA ASP A 89 23.86 -3.47 22.00
C ASP A 89 25.29 -3.94 21.73
N TRP A 90 25.45 -5.15 21.19
CA TRP A 90 26.76 -5.70 20.83
C TRP A 90 27.48 -4.83 19.79
N TYR A 91 26.77 -4.38 18.75
CA TYR A 91 27.31 -3.50 17.71
C TYR A 91 27.73 -2.13 18.28
N VAL A 92 26.90 -1.55 19.17
CA VAL A 92 27.16 -0.27 19.84
C VAL A 92 28.37 -0.32 20.77
N GLU A 93 28.55 -1.42 21.48
CA GLU A 93 29.64 -1.58 22.42
C GLU A 93 30.97 -1.97 21.77
N LYS A 94 30.94 -2.84 20.75
CA LYS A 94 32.14 -3.46 20.19
C LYS A 94 32.65 -2.80 18.92
N GLU A 95 31.76 -2.43 18.00
CA GLU A 95 32.16 -1.97 16.66
C GLU A 95 32.15 -0.45 16.52
N LEU A 96 31.25 0.24 17.21
CA LEU A 96 31.11 1.69 17.11
C LEU A 96 32.25 2.45 17.80
N THR A 97 32.85 3.40 17.08
CA THR A 97 33.82 4.33 17.65
C THR A 97 33.19 5.21 18.74
N PRO A 98 33.97 5.75 19.69
CA PRO A 98 33.44 6.59 20.76
C PRO A 98 32.61 7.80 20.26
N ALA A 99 33.02 8.40 19.13
CA ALA A 99 32.29 9.50 18.51
C ALA A 99 30.93 9.05 17.93
N GLN A 100 30.91 7.91 17.21
CA GLN A 100 29.67 7.37 16.65
C GLN A 100 28.72 6.86 17.73
N ARG A 101 29.24 6.26 18.82
CA ARG A 101 28.43 5.86 19.99
C ARG A 101 27.73 7.05 20.63
N LYS A 102 28.45 8.16 20.84
CA LYS A 102 27.86 9.41 21.33
C LYS A 102 26.77 9.92 20.40
N LYS A 103 27.01 9.89 19.08
CA LYS A 103 26.02 10.28 18.08
C LYS A 103 24.79 9.38 18.10
N PHE A 104 24.97 8.07 18.20
CA PHE A 104 23.88 7.10 18.33
C PHE A 104 23.03 7.42 19.57
N LYS A 105 23.66 7.64 20.73
CA LYS A 105 22.97 7.98 21.96
C LYS A 105 22.13 9.26 21.85
N LEU A 106 22.66 10.31 21.22
CA LEU A 106 21.94 11.56 20.97
C LEU A 106 20.72 11.40 20.04
N LEU A 107 20.74 10.42 19.14
CA LEU A 107 19.60 10.15 18.24
C LEU A 107 18.53 9.29 18.90
N THR A 108 18.89 8.53 19.93
CA THR A 108 17.98 7.63 20.66
C THR A 108 17.42 8.21 21.95
N GLU A 109 18.07 9.22 22.55
CA GLU A 109 17.51 10.03 23.65
C GLU A 109 16.42 10.97 23.09
N ILE A 110 15.21 10.44 22.87
CA ILE A 110 13.98 11.19 22.58
C ILE A 110 13.08 11.19 23.82
#